data_AF-A0AB35MEJ1-F1
#
_entry.id   AF-A0AB35MEJ1-F1
#
_cell.length_a   1.000
_cell.length_b   1.000
_cell.length_c   1.000
_cell.angle_alpha   90.00
_cell.angle_beta   90.00
_cell.angle_gamma   90.00
#
_symmetry.space_group_name_H-M   'P 1'
#
loop_
_entity.id
_entity.type
_entity.pdbx_description
1 polymer ?
#
loop_
_entity_poly.entity_id
_entity_poly.type
_entity_poly.pdbx_seq_one_letter_code
_entity_poly.pdbx_strand_id
1 'polypeptide(L)'
;MTSPQPLSLRRVVRDVGEGDAVERAARARMAALAAVDHPGLVPPLDVRRDGSTVQVCTPRVSAPDLRSARGTGPHAGITSLEQWVWLMSGLADALAALHRHGLAHGDVSPGNVLVAERPLLIDLIGPALGREHGTPGFAAPEAAGGPSPAGDVYALGRLGRHMAAPTIAVQADAWTAPLLAEDPAARPPAESIAAGLTSCAETARWRPEAVDVAPSLRSAASTAATARDPRAWAWRLRRRVPLVAGTVVLALTAGFLWSALPPSVPEGAAGVTTVLVEAAAQPPVGVEPTDAARELTRARFAALESGDGDALAGLAVPGSAAWAELEHQAALLADGAAVEGLGDPEIEASTVMVDGEAATVEVTTRIGAHTWVTAEGERREIEAAVETAVLELVWSGERWRVSDVSAAP
;
A
#
# COMPACT_ATOMS: atom_id res chain seq x y z
N MET A 1 -16.50 -43.30 20.57
CA MET A 1 -17.05 -42.24 19.69
C MET A 1 -16.55 -40.91 20.22
N THR A 2 -15.42 -40.46 19.68
CA THR A 2 -14.74 -39.23 20.12
C THR A 2 -15.38 -38.06 19.39
N SER A 3 -16.09 -37.19 20.11
CA SER A 3 -16.64 -35.95 19.56
C SER A 3 -15.52 -35.13 18.90
N PRO A 4 -15.69 -34.62 17.67
CA PRO A 4 -14.68 -33.77 17.07
C PRO A 4 -14.55 -32.48 17.89
N GLN A 5 -13.34 -32.21 18.41
CA GLN A 5 -13.04 -30.92 19.03
C GLN A 5 -13.28 -29.80 17.99
N PRO A 6 -13.97 -28.72 18.35
CA PRO A 6 -14.14 -27.58 17.45
C PRO A 6 -12.77 -26.96 17.16
N LEU A 7 -12.36 -26.98 15.89
CA LEU A 7 -11.15 -26.31 15.42
C LEU A 7 -11.31 -24.79 15.63
N SER A 8 -10.75 -24.26 16.72
CA SER A 8 -10.65 -22.82 16.93
C SER A 8 -9.67 -22.25 15.90
N LEU A 9 -10.18 -21.73 14.78
CA LEU A 9 -9.36 -20.96 13.85
C LEU A 9 -8.98 -19.65 14.55
N ARG A 10 -7.70 -19.49 14.89
CA ARG A 10 -7.19 -18.18 15.29
C ARG A 10 -7.37 -17.25 14.09
N ARG A 11 -7.88 -16.04 14.31
CA ARG A 11 -8.09 -15.01 13.29
C ARG A 11 -7.24 -13.78 13.59
N VAL A 12 -6.93 -13.03 12.56
CA VAL A 12 -6.37 -11.67 12.65
C VAL A 12 -7.48 -10.71 12.21
N VAL A 13 -7.69 -9.66 12.99
CA VAL A 13 -8.58 -8.56 12.64
C VAL A 13 -7.71 -7.36 12.31
N ARG A 14 -7.99 -6.68 11.21
CA ARG A 14 -7.30 -5.44 10.82
C ARG A 14 -8.34 -4.39 10.48
N ASP A 15 -8.09 -3.17 10.92
CA ASP A 15 -8.84 -2.00 10.48
C ASP A 15 -8.38 -1.64 9.06
N VAL A 16 -9.31 -1.50 8.13
CA VAL A 16 -9.01 -1.26 6.71
C VAL A 16 -9.49 0.09 6.20
N GLY A 17 -10.12 0.87 7.08
CA GLY A 17 -10.62 2.21 6.79
C GLY A 17 -11.92 2.48 7.52
N GLU A 18 -12.60 3.54 7.13
CA GLU A 18 -13.81 3.99 7.79
C GLU A 18 -14.94 4.26 6.80
N GLY A 19 -16.17 4.09 7.28
CA GLY A 19 -17.39 4.45 6.58
C GLY A 19 -17.95 3.40 5.61
N ASP A 20 -19.16 3.69 5.14
CA ASP A 20 -19.99 2.78 4.36
C ASP A 20 -19.38 2.42 3.00
N ALA A 21 -18.57 3.30 2.42
CA ALA A 21 -17.91 3.07 1.14
C ALA A 21 -16.86 1.96 1.26
N VAL A 22 -15.99 2.06 2.27
CA VAL A 22 -14.96 1.04 2.59
C VAL A 22 -15.63 -0.29 2.93
N GLU A 23 -16.72 -0.27 3.71
CA GLU A 23 -17.43 -1.50 4.07
C GLU A 23 -18.03 -2.19 2.84
N ARG A 24 -18.74 -1.45 1.98
CA ARG A 24 -19.34 -2.01 0.75
C ARG A 24 -18.28 -2.56 -0.19
N ALA A 25 -17.18 -1.83 -0.37
CA ALA A 25 -16.07 -2.26 -1.21
C ALA A 25 -15.41 -3.55 -0.67
N ALA A 26 -15.08 -3.59 0.62
CA ALA A 26 -14.52 -4.77 1.28
C ALA A 26 -15.47 -5.98 1.19
N ARG A 27 -16.77 -5.78 1.40
CA ARG A 27 -17.79 -6.85 1.28
C ARG A 27 -17.94 -7.36 -0.15
N ALA A 28 -17.99 -6.46 -1.13
CA ALA A 28 -18.07 -6.83 -2.54
C ALA A 28 -16.84 -7.63 -2.98
N ARG A 29 -15.65 -7.20 -2.54
CA ARG A 29 -14.40 -7.92 -2.81
C ARG A 29 -14.34 -9.28 -2.13
N MET A 30 -14.74 -9.38 -0.86
CA MET A 30 -14.86 -10.66 -0.16
C MET A 30 -15.82 -11.61 -0.90
N ALA A 31 -16.95 -11.11 -1.39
CA ALA A 31 -17.90 -11.91 -2.16
C ALA A 31 -17.31 -12.42 -3.49
N ALA A 32 -16.55 -11.58 -4.20
CA ALA A 32 -15.84 -12.00 -5.41
C ALA A 32 -14.77 -13.07 -5.12
N LEU A 33 -13.99 -12.87 -4.04
CA LEU A 33 -12.97 -13.83 -3.59
C LEU A 33 -13.56 -15.18 -3.15
N ALA A 34 -14.82 -15.21 -2.72
CA ALA A 34 -15.47 -16.46 -2.30
C ALA A 34 -15.60 -17.50 -3.43
N ALA A 35 -15.57 -17.05 -4.69
CA ALA A 35 -15.57 -17.91 -5.89
C ALA A 35 -14.18 -18.49 -6.21
N VAL A 36 -13.11 -17.93 -5.66
CA VAL A 36 -11.73 -18.38 -5.90
C VAL A 36 -11.37 -19.44 -4.86
N ASP A 37 -11.01 -20.64 -5.32
CA ASP A 37 -10.52 -21.72 -4.46
C ASP A 37 -9.09 -22.06 -4.85
N HIS A 38 -8.14 -21.69 -3.99
CA HIS A 38 -6.72 -21.97 -4.22
C HIS A 38 -5.95 -22.09 -2.91
N PRO A 39 -5.12 -23.13 -2.72
CA PRO A 39 -4.39 -23.35 -1.47
C PRO A 39 -3.32 -22.29 -1.18
N GLY A 40 -2.90 -21.53 -2.19
CA GLY A 40 -1.95 -20.42 -2.06
C GLY A 40 -2.57 -19.06 -1.71
N LEU A 41 -3.90 -18.98 -1.54
CA LEU A 41 -4.61 -17.75 -1.21
C LEU A 41 -5.20 -17.83 0.19
N VAL A 42 -5.15 -16.72 0.92
CA VAL A 42 -5.77 -16.60 2.26
C VAL A 42 -6.94 -15.62 2.18
N PRO A 43 -8.15 -16.09 1.79
CA PRO A 43 -9.31 -15.21 1.68
C PRO A 43 -9.76 -14.69 3.06
N PRO A 44 -10.32 -13.48 3.11
CA PRO A 44 -10.95 -12.96 4.31
C PRO A 44 -12.12 -13.85 4.75
N LEU A 45 -12.26 -14.03 6.05
CA LEU A 45 -13.33 -14.79 6.70
C LEU A 45 -14.59 -13.93 6.86
N ASP A 46 -14.42 -12.66 7.19
CA ASP A 46 -15.52 -11.74 7.49
C ASP A 46 -15.09 -10.29 7.30
N VAL A 47 -16.06 -9.42 7.04
CA VAL A 47 -15.93 -7.97 7.07
C VAL A 47 -16.93 -7.46 8.09
N ARG A 48 -16.46 -6.69 9.06
CA ARG A 48 -17.26 -6.17 10.17
C ARG A 48 -17.15 -4.66 10.20
N ARG A 49 -18.13 -4.05 10.83
CA ARG A 49 -18.12 -2.64 11.18
C ARG A 49 -18.12 -2.52 12.70
N ASP A 50 -17.22 -1.71 13.22
CA ASP A 50 -17.18 -1.31 14.62
C ASP A 50 -17.17 0.22 14.68
N GLY A 51 -18.34 0.81 14.96
CA GLY A 51 -18.52 2.26 14.83
C GLY A 51 -18.34 2.75 13.38
N SER A 52 -17.42 3.70 13.17
CA SER A 52 -17.04 4.16 11.82
C SER A 52 -16.03 3.22 11.15
N THR A 53 -15.29 2.43 11.93
CA THR A 53 -14.19 1.60 11.44
C THR A 53 -14.68 0.31 10.78
N VAL A 54 -14.09 -0.01 9.64
CA VAL A 54 -14.31 -1.26 8.91
C VAL A 54 -13.16 -2.20 9.21
N GLN A 55 -13.50 -3.40 9.64
CA GLN A 55 -12.57 -4.43 10.05
C GLN A 55 -12.65 -5.65 9.13
N VAL A 56 -11.50 -6.12 8.66
CA VAL A 56 -11.39 -7.38 7.92
C VAL A 56 -10.84 -8.44 8.84
N CYS A 57 -11.54 -9.56 8.93
CA CYS A 57 -11.11 -10.75 9.65
C CYS A 57 -10.49 -11.74 8.66
N THR A 58 -9.25 -12.16 8.87
CA THR A 58 -8.57 -13.19 8.07
C THR A 58 -8.13 -14.38 8.93
N PRO A 59 -7.92 -15.58 8.35
CA PRO A 59 -7.30 -16.69 9.06
C PRO A 59 -5.89 -16.32 9.55
N ARG A 60 -5.57 -16.58 10.82
CA ARG A 60 -4.21 -16.42 11.33
C ARG A 60 -3.35 -17.60 10.91
N VAL A 61 -2.43 -17.37 10.00
CA VAL A 61 -1.38 -18.34 9.66
C VAL A 61 -0.14 -18.05 10.49
N SER A 62 0.40 -19.06 11.16
CA SER A 62 1.64 -18.94 11.93
C SER A 62 2.84 -19.19 11.02
N ALA A 63 3.20 -18.17 10.25
CA ALA A 63 4.35 -18.14 9.35
C ALA A 63 4.89 -16.70 9.25
N PRO A 64 6.22 -16.51 9.07
CA PRO A 64 6.77 -15.19 8.80
C PRO A 64 6.40 -14.72 7.39
N ASP A 65 6.29 -13.41 7.21
CA ASP A 65 6.27 -12.80 5.87
C ASP A 65 7.67 -12.75 5.24
N LEU A 66 7.75 -12.58 3.92
CA LEU A 66 9.03 -12.52 3.21
C LEU A 66 9.90 -11.35 3.65
N ARG A 67 9.31 -10.19 3.99
CA ARG A 67 10.04 -9.01 4.48
C ARG A 67 10.87 -9.37 5.71
N SER A 68 10.26 -10.07 6.67
CA SER A 68 10.89 -10.50 7.91
C SER A 68 11.82 -11.69 7.70
N ALA A 69 11.49 -12.58 6.77
CA ALA A 69 12.24 -13.81 6.50
C ALA A 69 13.51 -13.61 5.65
N ARG A 70 13.61 -12.51 4.89
CA ARG A 70 14.73 -12.26 3.96
C ARG A 70 16.09 -12.18 4.66
N GLY A 71 16.13 -11.75 5.92
CA GLY A 71 17.37 -11.50 6.66
C GLY A 71 18.16 -10.29 6.15
N THR A 72 19.31 -10.05 6.77
CA THR A 72 20.24 -8.95 6.41
C THR A 72 21.64 -9.50 6.11
N GLY A 73 22.43 -8.77 5.33
CA GLY A 73 23.81 -9.14 4.99
C GLY A 73 24.00 -9.84 3.63
N PRO A 74 25.21 -10.37 3.35
CA PRO A 74 25.63 -10.80 2.01
C PRO A 74 24.90 -12.06 1.50
N HIS A 75 24.25 -12.81 2.39
CA HIS A 75 23.43 -13.98 2.06
C HIS A 75 21.93 -13.73 2.27
N ALA A 76 21.52 -12.45 2.40
CA ALA A 76 20.11 -12.11 2.52
C ALA A 76 19.33 -12.57 1.26
N GLY A 77 18.17 -13.15 1.48
CA GLY A 77 17.34 -13.74 0.45
C GLY A 77 17.59 -15.24 0.22
N ILE A 78 17.12 -15.72 -0.92
CA ILE A 78 17.12 -17.12 -1.31
C ILE A 78 18.42 -17.41 -2.07
N THR A 79 19.17 -18.41 -1.63
CA THR A 79 20.50 -18.74 -2.15
C THR A 79 20.50 -19.89 -3.17
N SER A 80 19.41 -20.67 -3.26
CA SER A 80 19.24 -21.81 -4.16
C SER A 80 18.14 -21.53 -5.20
N LEU A 81 18.37 -21.97 -6.43
CA LEU A 81 17.40 -21.78 -7.52
C LEU A 81 16.12 -22.58 -7.27
N GLU A 82 16.22 -23.79 -6.74
CA GLU A 82 15.09 -24.67 -6.43
C GLU A 82 14.13 -24.03 -5.40
N GLN A 83 14.69 -23.31 -4.42
CA GLN A 83 13.95 -22.53 -3.43
C GLN A 83 13.28 -21.30 -4.03
N TRP A 84 13.97 -20.63 -4.94
CA TRP A 84 13.45 -19.47 -5.64
C TRP A 84 12.30 -19.88 -6.58
N VAL A 85 12.46 -20.99 -7.29
CA VAL A 85 11.44 -21.58 -8.17
C VAL A 85 10.24 -22.02 -7.34
N TRP A 86 10.42 -22.63 -6.16
CA TRP A 86 9.31 -22.96 -5.25
C TRP A 86 8.48 -21.72 -4.87
N LEU A 87 9.15 -20.61 -4.55
CA LEU A 87 8.47 -19.35 -4.21
C LEU A 87 7.71 -18.80 -5.42
N MET A 88 8.41 -18.60 -6.53
CA MET A 88 7.89 -17.91 -7.71
C MET A 88 6.77 -18.70 -8.39
N SER A 89 6.92 -20.02 -8.54
CA SER A 89 5.88 -20.87 -9.12
C SER A 89 4.63 -20.93 -8.23
N GLY A 90 4.80 -21.05 -6.91
CA GLY A 90 3.67 -21.11 -5.98
C GLY A 90 2.87 -19.81 -5.93
N LEU A 91 3.53 -18.65 -6.08
CA LEU A 91 2.88 -17.35 -6.18
C LEU A 91 2.21 -17.14 -7.54
N ALA A 92 2.90 -17.48 -8.64
CA ALA A 92 2.33 -17.40 -9.99
C ALA A 92 1.06 -18.24 -10.14
N ASP A 93 1.04 -19.45 -9.57
CA ASP A 93 -0.12 -20.34 -9.53
C ASP A 93 -1.30 -19.71 -8.75
N ALA A 94 -1.01 -19.07 -7.61
CA ALA A 94 -2.02 -18.36 -6.82
C ALA A 94 -2.59 -17.12 -7.54
N LEU A 95 -1.73 -16.34 -8.21
CA LEU A 95 -2.15 -15.21 -9.03
C LEU A 95 -2.99 -15.66 -10.23
N ALA A 96 -2.59 -16.74 -10.90
CA ALA A 96 -3.37 -17.31 -12.01
C ALA A 96 -4.80 -17.68 -11.56
N ALA A 97 -4.98 -18.18 -10.34
CA ALA A 97 -6.30 -18.48 -9.79
C ALA A 97 -7.17 -17.22 -9.60
N LEU A 98 -6.60 -16.10 -9.15
CA LEU A 98 -7.29 -14.81 -9.08
C LEU A 98 -7.63 -14.28 -10.48
N HIS A 99 -6.64 -14.30 -11.39
CA HIS A 99 -6.77 -13.75 -12.75
C HIS A 99 -7.86 -14.44 -13.56
N ARG A 100 -8.01 -15.77 -13.42
CA ARG A 100 -9.10 -16.53 -14.06
C ARG A 100 -10.51 -16.09 -13.63
N HIS A 101 -10.63 -15.43 -12.48
CA HIS A 101 -11.88 -14.87 -11.98
C HIS A 101 -11.99 -13.35 -12.21
N GLY A 102 -11.10 -12.78 -13.04
CA GLY A 102 -11.09 -11.34 -13.31
C GLY A 102 -10.62 -10.49 -12.13
N LEU A 103 -9.93 -11.08 -11.16
CA LEU A 103 -9.42 -10.39 -9.99
C LEU A 103 -7.89 -10.26 -10.09
N ALA A 104 -7.36 -9.07 -9.88
CA ALA A 104 -5.94 -8.84 -9.63
C ALA A 104 -5.68 -8.73 -8.12
N HIS A 105 -4.48 -9.09 -7.66
CA HIS A 105 -4.04 -8.90 -6.28
C HIS A 105 -3.69 -7.44 -5.99
N GLY A 106 -3.17 -6.66 -6.93
CA GLY A 106 -2.95 -5.20 -6.79
C GLY A 106 -1.78 -4.77 -5.88
N ASP A 107 -1.36 -5.60 -4.94
CA ASP A 107 -0.27 -5.29 -4.00
C ASP A 107 0.61 -6.51 -3.68
N VAL A 108 1.21 -7.11 -4.70
CA VAL A 108 2.18 -8.21 -4.51
C VAL A 108 3.49 -7.63 -3.99
N SER A 109 3.79 -7.88 -2.72
CA SER A 109 4.99 -7.38 -2.04
C SER A 109 5.51 -8.36 -0.98
N PRO A 110 6.74 -8.19 -0.45
CA PRO A 110 7.28 -9.08 0.57
C PRO A 110 6.43 -9.15 1.86
N GLY A 111 5.71 -8.09 2.20
CA GLY A 111 4.82 -8.06 3.37
C GLY A 111 3.54 -8.88 3.19
N ASN A 112 3.12 -9.08 1.94
CA ASN A 112 1.89 -9.77 1.58
C ASN A 112 2.09 -11.24 1.19
N VAL A 113 3.27 -11.79 1.45
CA VAL A 113 3.58 -13.20 1.21
C VAL A 113 4.06 -13.87 2.49
N LEU A 114 3.36 -14.90 2.95
CA LEU A 114 3.77 -15.72 4.09
C LEU A 114 4.50 -16.99 3.64
N VAL A 115 5.54 -17.37 4.39
CA VAL A 115 6.36 -18.56 4.14
C VAL A 115 5.84 -19.74 4.97
N ALA A 116 4.84 -20.45 4.44
CA ALA A 116 4.26 -21.65 5.06
C ALA A 116 4.77 -22.95 4.39
N GLU A 117 3.97 -24.02 4.40
CA GLU A 117 4.24 -25.24 3.61
C GLU A 117 4.30 -24.95 2.10
N ARG A 118 3.61 -23.90 1.68
CA ARG A 118 3.66 -23.26 0.36
C ARG A 118 3.65 -21.74 0.56
N PRO A 119 4.08 -20.92 -0.41
CA PRO A 119 3.91 -19.48 -0.30
C PRO A 119 2.42 -19.14 -0.31
N LEU A 120 2.01 -18.24 0.57
CA LEU A 120 0.62 -17.80 0.72
C LEU A 120 0.53 -16.30 0.46
N LEU A 121 -0.35 -15.90 -0.47
CA LEU A 121 -0.73 -14.50 -0.66
C LEU A 121 -1.81 -14.11 0.35
N ILE A 122 -1.58 -12.99 1.03
CA ILE A 122 -2.48 -12.38 2.00
C ILE A 122 -2.88 -10.98 1.54
N ASP A 123 -3.78 -10.33 2.28
CA ASP A 123 -4.26 -8.98 2.00
C ASP A 123 -5.03 -8.79 0.68
N LEU A 124 -5.96 -9.72 0.42
CA LEU A 124 -6.73 -9.73 -0.83
C LEU A 124 -7.83 -8.65 -0.92
N ILE A 125 -8.06 -7.88 0.14
CA ILE A 125 -9.10 -6.83 0.23
C ILE A 125 -8.59 -5.46 -0.20
N GLY A 126 -7.35 -5.13 0.16
CA GLY A 126 -6.70 -3.87 -0.13
C GLY A 126 -6.97 -3.23 -1.50
N PRO A 127 -6.92 -4.00 -2.62
CA PRO A 127 -7.17 -3.50 -3.97
C PRO A 127 -8.56 -2.89 -4.17
N ALA A 128 -9.57 -3.38 -3.46
CA ALA A 128 -10.93 -2.91 -3.60
C ALA A 128 -11.19 -1.60 -2.84
N LEU A 129 -10.29 -1.21 -1.94
CA LEU A 129 -10.45 -0.03 -1.10
C LEU A 129 -9.94 1.25 -1.76
N GLY A 130 -9.41 1.17 -2.98
CA GLY A 130 -8.94 2.33 -3.75
C GLY A 130 -7.70 3.01 -3.17
N ARG A 131 -7.02 2.34 -2.24
CA ARG A 131 -5.84 2.84 -1.51
C ARG A 131 -4.52 2.22 -1.98
N GLU A 132 -4.56 1.25 -2.89
CA GLU A 132 -3.41 0.43 -3.25
C GLU A 132 -3.08 0.56 -4.74
N HIS A 133 -2.11 1.43 -5.03
CA HIS A 133 -1.40 1.49 -6.32
C HIS A 133 -0.16 0.56 -6.31
N GLY A 134 -0.19 -0.47 -5.47
CA GLY A 134 0.93 -1.34 -5.16
C GLY A 134 1.96 -0.72 -4.20
N THR A 135 2.76 -1.58 -3.57
CA THR A 135 3.85 -1.17 -2.68
C THR A 135 4.98 -0.50 -3.47
N PRO A 136 5.49 0.69 -3.05
CA PRO A 136 6.63 1.33 -3.69
C PRO A 136 7.83 0.37 -3.85
N GLY A 137 8.45 0.40 -5.03
CA GLY A 137 9.54 -0.52 -5.37
C GLY A 137 9.09 -1.92 -5.84
N PHE A 138 7.79 -2.23 -5.79
CA PHE A 138 7.20 -3.44 -6.39
C PHE A 138 6.10 -3.11 -7.41
N ALA A 139 5.39 -1.99 -7.22
CA ALA A 139 4.33 -1.53 -8.10
C ALA A 139 4.77 -1.40 -9.57
N ALA A 140 3.86 -1.79 -10.46
CA ALA A 140 4.02 -1.62 -11.90
C ALA A 140 3.91 -0.15 -12.30
N PRO A 141 4.55 0.30 -13.39
CA PRO A 141 4.45 1.69 -13.86
C PRO A 141 3.00 2.13 -14.09
N GLU A 142 2.15 1.22 -14.57
CA GLU A 142 0.74 1.48 -14.83
C GLU A 142 -0.18 1.31 -13.60
N ALA A 143 0.36 1.04 -12.41
CA ALA A 143 -0.44 0.74 -11.21
C ALA A 143 -1.34 1.89 -10.76
N ALA A 144 -1.04 3.13 -11.17
CA ALA A 144 -1.93 4.29 -11.00
C ALA A 144 -3.28 4.14 -11.72
N GLY A 145 -3.33 3.34 -12.80
CA GLY A 145 -4.57 2.96 -13.48
C GLY A 145 -5.40 1.90 -12.73
N GLY A 146 -4.90 1.43 -11.59
CA GLY A 146 -5.53 0.45 -10.72
C GLY A 146 -4.98 -0.98 -10.89
N PRO A 147 -5.45 -1.91 -10.03
CA PRO A 147 -5.01 -3.29 -10.02
C PRO A 147 -5.29 -4.04 -11.33
N SER A 148 -4.27 -4.69 -11.90
CA SER A 148 -4.41 -5.48 -13.12
C SER A 148 -3.59 -6.78 -13.06
N PRO A 149 -3.97 -7.83 -13.83
CA PRO A 149 -3.18 -9.05 -13.92
C PRO A 149 -1.73 -8.81 -14.37
N ALA A 150 -1.53 -7.89 -15.32
CA ALA A 150 -0.20 -7.53 -15.79
C ALA A 150 0.61 -6.80 -14.72
N GLY A 151 -0.06 -5.98 -13.89
CA GLY A 151 0.55 -5.32 -12.74
C GLY A 151 1.02 -6.32 -11.68
N ASP A 152 0.22 -7.35 -11.38
CA ASP A 152 0.62 -8.43 -10.48
C ASP A 152 1.84 -9.20 -11.00
N VAL A 153 1.90 -9.44 -12.31
CA VAL A 153 3.03 -10.12 -12.95
C VAL A 153 4.32 -9.31 -12.83
N TYR A 154 4.23 -7.99 -13.03
CA TYR A 154 5.36 -7.10 -12.82
C TYR A 154 5.82 -7.10 -11.36
N ALA A 155 4.88 -6.97 -10.43
CA ALA A 155 5.18 -6.98 -9.01
C ALA A 155 5.78 -8.33 -8.54
N LEU A 156 5.33 -9.45 -9.10
CA LEU A 156 5.95 -10.76 -8.93
C LEU A 156 7.40 -10.76 -9.47
N GLY A 157 7.68 -10.15 -10.62
CA GLY A 157 9.03 -9.99 -11.16
C GLY A 157 9.95 -9.19 -10.23
N ARG A 158 9.46 -8.08 -9.68
CA ARG A 158 10.18 -7.26 -8.69
C ARG A 158 10.45 -8.04 -7.42
N LEU A 159 9.46 -8.78 -6.93
CA LEU A 159 9.57 -9.65 -5.76
C LEU A 159 10.63 -10.74 -5.98
N GLY A 160 10.62 -11.38 -7.15
CA GLY A 160 11.59 -12.41 -7.51
C GLY A 160 13.03 -11.90 -7.47
N ARG A 161 13.30 -10.70 -8.02
CA ARG A 161 14.63 -10.06 -7.94
C ARG A 161 14.98 -9.68 -6.50
N HIS A 162 14.03 -9.08 -5.78
CA HIS A 162 14.25 -8.65 -4.39
C HIS A 162 14.63 -9.83 -3.48
N MET A 163 14.00 -10.99 -3.66
CA MET A 163 14.24 -12.17 -2.85
C MET A 163 15.46 -13.00 -3.29
N ALA A 164 16.07 -12.73 -4.44
CA ALA A 164 17.26 -13.45 -4.90
C ALA A 164 18.52 -12.98 -4.16
N ALA A 165 19.27 -13.92 -3.59
CA ALA A 165 20.60 -13.62 -3.09
C ALA A 165 21.58 -13.44 -4.28
N PRO A 166 22.74 -12.78 -4.06
CA PRO A 166 23.73 -12.56 -5.13
C PRO A 166 24.17 -13.83 -5.87
N THR A 167 24.11 -14.99 -5.20
CA THR A 167 24.48 -16.30 -5.76
C THR A 167 23.57 -16.78 -6.89
N ILE A 168 22.31 -16.31 -6.94
CA ILE A 168 21.33 -16.69 -7.97
C ILE A 168 20.77 -15.49 -8.74
N ALA A 169 21.34 -14.30 -8.55
CA ALA A 169 20.83 -13.05 -9.11
C ALA A 169 20.74 -13.09 -10.64
N VAL A 170 21.75 -13.64 -11.31
CA VAL A 170 21.79 -13.76 -12.79
C VAL A 170 20.62 -14.60 -13.30
N GLN A 171 20.33 -15.73 -12.65
CA GLN A 171 19.23 -16.62 -13.01
C GLN A 171 17.88 -15.95 -12.73
N ALA A 172 17.74 -15.31 -11.56
CA ALA A 172 16.53 -14.59 -11.20
C ALA A 172 16.25 -13.43 -12.18
N ASP A 173 17.28 -12.68 -12.58
CA ASP A 173 17.18 -11.57 -13.53
C ASP A 173 16.72 -12.06 -14.91
N ALA A 174 17.29 -13.17 -15.39
CA ALA A 174 16.91 -13.77 -16.67
C ALA A 174 15.45 -14.24 -16.68
N TRP A 175 14.98 -14.88 -15.60
CA TRP A 175 13.60 -15.34 -15.47
C TRP A 175 12.60 -14.21 -15.29
N THR A 176 12.97 -13.14 -14.59
CA THR A 176 12.08 -12.02 -14.28
C THR A 176 12.08 -10.92 -15.34
N ALA A 177 13.07 -10.86 -16.23
CA ALA A 177 13.13 -9.90 -17.32
C ALA A 177 11.81 -9.77 -18.13
N PRO A 178 11.17 -10.86 -18.61
CA PRO A 178 9.91 -10.76 -19.36
C PRO A 178 8.72 -10.31 -18.49
N LEU A 179 8.77 -10.51 -17.17
CA LEU A 179 7.73 -10.04 -16.25
C LEU A 179 7.80 -8.52 -16.05
N LEU A 180 8.98 -7.93 -16.27
CA LEU A 180 9.28 -6.52 -16.05
C LEU A 180 9.28 -5.71 -17.35
N ALA A 181 8.64 -6.20 -18.40
CA ALA A 181 8.47 -5.46 -19.63
C ALA A 181 7.66 -4.18 -19.37
N GLU A 182 8.10 -3.05 -19.95
CA GLU A 182 7.39 -1.77 -19.86
C GLU A 182 5.96 -1.88 -20.39
N ASP A 183 5.79 -2.53 -21.55
CA ASP A 183 4.49 -2.84 -22.11
C ASP A 183 3.79 -3.96 -21.29
N PRO A 184 2.66 -3.67 -20.62
CA PRO A 184 1.92 -4.67 -19.85
C PRO A 184 1.42 -5.84 -20.71
N ALA A 185 1.14 -5.62 -22.00
CA ALA A 185 0.67 -6.65 -22.91
C ALA A 185 1.77 -7.63 -23.34
N ALA A 186 3.04 -7.24 -23.20
CA ALA A 186 4.19 -8.10 -23.49
C ALA A 186 4.50 -9.08 -22.35
N ARG A 187 3.91 -8.88 -21.16
CA ARG A 187 4.17 -9.72 -19.99
C ARG A 187 3.43 -11.06 -20.10
N PRO A 188 4.08 -12.19 -19.77
CA PRO A 188 3.43 -13.50 -19.84
C PRO A 188 2.35 -13.64 -18.77
N PRO A 189 1.27 -14.40 -19.03
CA PRO A 189 0.25 -14.65 -18.03
C PRO A 189 0.81 -15.49 -16.87
N ALA A 190 0.29 -15.26 -15.66
CA ALA A 190 0.74 -15.94 -14.44
C ALA A 190 0.73 -17.48 -14.55
N GLU A 191 -0.24 -18.05 -15.27
CA GLU A 191 -0.33 -19.48 -15.53
C GLU A 191 0.87 -20.03 -16.33
N SER A 192 1.33 -19.28 -17.35
CA SER A 192 2.50 -19.66 -18.14
C SER A 192 3.80 -19.55 -17.33
N ILE A 193 3.87 -18.59 -16.41
CA ILE A 193 5.02 -18.44 -15.49
C ILE A 193 5.12 -19.66 -14.56
N ALA A 194 4.00 -20.05 -13.94
CA ALA A 194 3.96 -21.21 -13.04
C ALA A 194 4.37 -22.51 -13.77
N ALA A 195 3.84 -22.73 -14.97
CA ALA A 195 4.18 -23.89 -15.80
C ALA A 195 5.65 -23.86 -16.26
N GLY A 196 6.14 -22.70 -16.72
CA GLY A 196 7.52 -22.54 -17.18
C GLY A 196 8.53 -22.84 -16.07
N LEU A 197 8.36 -22.23 -14.90
CA LEU A 197 9.26 -22.42 -13.75
C LEU A 197 9.32 -23.87 -13.27
N THR A 198 8.18 -24.53 -13.14
CA THR A 198 8.11 -25.94 -12.70
C THR A 198 8.63 -26.92 -13.74
N SER A 199 8.64 -26.54 -15.02
CA SER A 199 9.22 -27.37 -16.08
C SER A 199 10.75 -27.30 -16.17
N CYS A 200 11.37 -26.23 -15.64
CA CYS A 200 12.79 -25.95 -15.81
C CYS A 200 13.66 -26.33 -14.61
N ALA A 201 13.07 -26.56 -13.42
CA ALA A 201 13.81 -26.93 -12.23
C ALA A 201 12.94 -27.71 -11.23
N GLU A 202 13.59 -28.55 -10.43
CA GLU A 202 12.96 -29.11 -9.24
C GLU A 202 12.65 -28.00 -8.23
N THR A 203 11.60 -28.21 -7.43
CA THR A 203 11.22 -27.26 -6.37
C THR A 203 11.67 -27.78 -5.02
N ALA A 204 12.34 -26.92 -4.26
CA ALA A 204 12.70 -27.20 -2.88
C ALA A 204 12.05 -26.15 -1.98
N ARG A 205 11.36 -26.55 -0.92
CA ARG A 205 10.75 -25.58 -0.01
C ARG A 205 11.84 -24.70 0.62
N TRP A 206 11.69 -23.39 0.49
CA TRP A 206 12.51 -22.44 1.23
C TRP A 206 12.14 -22.46 2.71
N ARG A 207 13.15 -22.54 3.58
CA ARG A 207 13.01 -22.47 5.04
C ARG A 207 13.96 -21.37 5.51
N PRO A 208 13.47 -20.16 5.80
CA PRO A 208 14.32 -19.13 6.37
C PRO A 208 14.87 -19.64 7.71
N GLU A 209 16.15 -19.35 7.98
CA GLU A 209 16.72 -19.62 9.30
C GLU A 209 15.88 -18.90 10.35
N ALA A 210 15.59 -19.58 11.46
CA ALA A 210 14.79 -19.01 12.53
C ALA A 210 15.54 -17.79 13.06
N VAL A 211 15.11 -16.59 12.66
CA VAL A 211 15.49 -15.35 13.34
C VAL A 211 15.07 -15.54 14.79
N ASP A 212 15.99 -15.37 15.74
CA ASP A 212 15.69 -15.39 17.16
C ASP A 212 14.86 -14.14 17.50
N VAL A 213 13.56 -14.21 17.24
CA VAL A 213 12.62 -13.11 17.48
C VAL A 213 12.07 -13.18 18.91
N ALA A 214 12.86 -12.68 19.86
CA ALA A 214 12.35 -12.13 21.13
C ALA A 214 13.25 -10.95 21.54
N PRO A 215 12.73 -9.75 21.88
CA PRO A 215 11.37 -9.34 22.21
C PRO A 215 10.72 -8.31 21.24
N SER A 216 11.14 -8.26 19.97
CA SER A 216 10.62 -7.28 18.99
C SER A 216 9.27 -7.65 18.35
N LEU A 217 8.75 -8.87 18.60
CA LEU A 217 7.44 -9.33 18.11
C LEU A 217 6.23 -8.80 18.90
N ARG A 218 6.41 -7.81 19.78
CA ARG A 218 5.30 -7.10 20.44
C ARG A 218 4.97 -5.73 19.85
N SER A 219 5.78 -5.18 18.95
CA SER A 219 5.57 -3.82 18.44
C SER A 219 4.92 -3.71 17.06
N ALA A 220 4.69 -4.83 16.35
CA ALA A 220 3.95 -4.85 15.07
C ALA A 220 2.61 -5.62 15.18
N ALA A 221 2.17 -5.89 16.41
CA ALA A 221 0.89 -6.53 16.73
C ALA A 221 -0.16 -5.55 17.29
N SER A 222 0.07 -4.24 17.20
CA SER A 222 -0.92 -3.18 17.45
C SER A 222 -1.61 -2.86 16.12
N THR A 223 -2.66 -3.57 15.70
CA THR A 223 -4.04 -3.54 16.25
C THR A 223 -4.80 -4.86 15.97
N ALA A 224 -4.15 -6.01 16.09
CA ALA A 224 -4.82 -7.30 15.84
C ALA A 224 -5.52 -7.86 17.09
N ALA A 225 -6.77 -7.47 17.34
CA ALA A 225 -7.59 -8.07 18.38
C ALA A 225 -7.86 -9.56 18.07
N THR A 226 -7.17 -10.47 18.77
CA THR A 226 -7.36 -11.92 18.61
C THR A 226 -8.64 -12.37 19.32
N ALA A 227 -9.73 -12.57 18.58
CA ALA A 227 -10.99 -13.09 19.13
C ALA A 227 -11.24 -14.55 18.70
N ARG A 228 -11.71 -15.41 19.62
CA ARG A 228 -12.13 -16.81 19.35
C ARG A 228 -13.63 -16.85 19.02
N ASP A 229 -14.04 -17.52 17.93
CA ASP A 229 -15.45 -17.65 17.53
C ASP A 229 -15.89 -19.12 17.39
N PRO A 230 -16.94 -19.58 18.09
CA PRO A 230 -17.43 -20.96 18.03
C PRO A 230 -18.21 -21.35 16.75
N ARG A 231 -18.47 -20.43 15.81
CA ARG A 231 -19.30 -20.69 14.61
C ARG A 231 -18.55 -21.11 13.33
N ALA A 232 -17.23 -21.32 13.39
CA ALA A 232 -16.36 -21.54 12.21
C ALA A 232 -16.63 -22.84 11.41
N TRP A 233 -17.39 -23.80 11.95
CA TRP A 233 -17.66 -25.08 11.28
C TRP A 233 -18.72 -24.98 10.16
N ALA A 234 -19.62 -23.99 10.23
CA ALA A 234 -20.74 -23.87 9.30
C ALA A 234 -20.34 -23.40 7.88
N TRP A 235 -19.12 -22.88 7.72
CA TRP A 235 -18.68 -22.24 6.48
C TRP A 235 -18.40 -23.25 5.36
N ARG A 236 -17.90 -24.46 5.67
CA ARG A 236 -17.75 -25.54 4.68
C ARG A 236 -19.10 -26.06 4.16
N LEU A 237 -20.19 -25.93 4.92
CA LEU A 237 -21.49 -26.51 4.57
C LEU A 237 -22.41 -25.54 3.79
N ARG A 238 -22.16 -24.23 3.87
CA ARG A 238 -22.98 -23.20 3.21
C ARG A 238 -22.67 -22.97 1.72
N ARG A 239 -21.60 -23.55 1.17
CA ARG A 239 -21.22 -23.43 -0.26
C ARG A 239 -22.17 -24.15 -1.26
N ARG A 240 -23.38 -24.58 -0.87
CA ARG A 240 -24.26 -25.42 -1.73
C ARG A 240 -25.74 -25.03 -1.90
N VAL A 241 -26.19 -23.81 -1.57
CA VAL A 241 -27.55 -23.40 -1.97
C VAL A 241 -27.61 -21.90 -2.28
N PRO A 242 -28.13 -21.47 -3.46
CA PRO A 242 -28.43 -20.07 -3.70
C PRO A 242 -29.84 -19.74 -3.19
N LEU A 243 -30.05 -18.58 -2.59
CA LEU A 243 -31.37 -17.96 -2.51
C LEU A 243 -31.28 -16.44 -2.40
N VAL A 244 -32.22 -15.83 -3.11
CA VAL A 244 -32.42 -14.43 -3.52
C VAL A 244 -33.09 -13.59 -2.41
N ALA A 245 -33.03 -12.26 -2.58
CA ALA A 245 -33.83 -11.18 -1.95
C ALA A 245 -33.28 -10.58 -0.63
N GLY A 246 -33.30 -9.27 -0.39
CA GLY A 246 -33.85 -8.15 -1.15
C GLY A 246 -33.53 -6.77 -0.51
N THR A 247 -33.52 -5.74 -1.35
CA THR A 247 -34.05 -4.35 -1.18
C THR A 247 -33.88 -3.51 0.11
N VAL A 248 -33.34 -2.28 -0.09
CA VAL A 248 -33.80 -0.93 0.41
C VAL A 248 -33.25 -0.53 1.80
N VAL A 249 -32.61 0.64 2.09
CA VAL A 249 -32.91 2.10 1.97
C VAL A 249 -31.58 2.90 2.23
N LEU A 250 -31.09 3.80 1.35
CA LEU A 250 -31.05 5.29 1.40
C LEU A 250 -30.29 6.03 2.55
N ALA A 251 -29.22 6.77 2.20
CA ALA A 251 -28.76 8.10 2.70
C ALA A 251 -27.37 8.41 2.06
N LEU A 252 -27.15 9.28 1.06
CA LEU A 252 -27.26 10.76 0.99
C LEU A 252 -26.61 11.41 2.24
N THR A 253 -25.51 12.16 2.21
CA THR A 253 -24.88 13.15 1.29
C THR A 253 -23.39 13.28 1.71
N ALA A 254 -22.34 13.57 0.93
CA ALA A 254 -22.16 14.20 -0.36
C ALA A 254 -21.09 13.42 -1.15
N GLY A 255 -21.39 13.16 -2.40
CA GLY A 255 -20.57 12.39 -3.31
C GLY A 255 -21.41 12.23 -4.55
N PHE A 256 -21.33 13.20 -5.46
CA PHE A 256 -21.79 13.00 -6.83
C PHE A 256 -21.31 14.13 -7.75
N LEU A 257 -20.17 13.91 -8.39
CA LEU A 257 -19.88 14.18 -9.81
C LEU A 257 -18.46 13.60 -10.02
N TRP A 258 -18.26 12.48 -10.72
CA TRP A 258 -18.31 12.45 -12.18
C TRP A 258 -18.47 11.01 -12.66
N SER A 259 -19.56 10.74 -13.40
CA SER A 259 -19.61 9.65 -14.36
C SER A 259 -20.36 10.15 -15.59
N ALA A 260 -19.64 10.57 -16.62
CA ALA A 260 -20.06 10.55 -18.02
C ALA A 260 -18.98 11.14 -18.95
N LEU A 261 -18.59 10.32 -19.94
CA LEU A 261 -17.82 10.56 -21.18
C LEU A 261 -16.28 10.35 -21.11
N PRO A 262 -15.72 9.56 -22.05
CA PRO A 262 -14.27 9.36 -22.16
C PRO A 262 -13.61 10.55 -22.88
N PRO A 263 -12.36 10.95 -22.55
CA PRO A 263 -11.65 11.91 -23.38
C PRO A 263 -11.15 11.22 -24.66
N SER A 264 -11.55 11.78 -25.80
CA SER A 264 -10.95 11.56 -27.11
C SER A 264 -9.51 12.07 -27.13
N VAL A 265 -8.59 11.23 -27.60
CA VAL A 265 -7.18 11.55 -27.85
C VAL A 265 -7.07 12.53 -29.03
N PRO A 266 -6.34 13.65 -28.92
CA PRO A 266 -5.68 14.26 -30.06
C PRO A 266 -4.28 13.65 -30.21
N GLU A 267 -4.03 13.04 -31.36
CA GLU A 267 -2.69 12.74 -31.85
C GLU A 267 -1.91 14.06 -32.04
N GLY A 268 -0.67 14.12 -31.57
CA GLY A 268 0.29 15.09 -32.10
C GLY A 268 1.36 15.58 -31.13
N ALA A 269 2.60 15.44 -31.59
CA ALA A 269 3.80 16.19 -31.22
C ALA A 269 4.61 15.75 -29.99
N ALA A 270 5.56 14.86 -30.30
CA ALA A 270 6.91 14.73 -29.76
C ALA A 270 7.51 15.96 -29.03
N GLY A 271 8.21 15.68 -27.92
CA GLY A 271 9.24 16.55 -27.36
C GLY A 271 9.49 16.36 -25.86
N VAL A 272 10.12 15.26 -25.43
CA VAL A 272 10.68 15.18 -24.07
C VAL A 272 12.10 15.76 -24.11
N THR A 273 12.27 16.92 -23.48
CA THR A 273 13.57 17.50 -23.16
C THR A 273 14.06 16.89 -21.86
N THR A 274 15.14 16.13 -21.90
CA THR A 274 15.82 15.58 -20.71
C THR A 274 16.48 16.73 -19.93
N VAL A 275 16.06 16.98 -18.69
CA VAL A 275 16.81 17.84 -17.75
C VAL A 275 17.64 16.94 -16.86
N LEU A 276 18.96 17.06 -16.97
CA LEU A 276 19.94 16.44 -16.07
C LEU A 276 19.88 17.15 -14.71
N VAL A 277 19.66 16.41 -13.62
CA VAL A 277 19.81 16.94 -12.26
C VAL A 277 21.27 16.78 -11.85
N GLU A 278 21.94 17.91 -11.67
CA GLU A 278 23.30 18.02 -11.13
C GLU A 278 23.36 17.59 -9.65
N ALA A 279 24.51 17.04 -9.24
CA ALA A 279 24.75 16.59 -7.87
C ALA A 279 24.64 17.76 -6.88
N ALA A 280 23.64 17.69 -5.99
CA ALA A 280 23.40 18.68 -4.96
C ALA A 280 24.52 18.66 -3.89
N ALA A 281 24.88 19.85 -3.38
CA ALA A 281 25.90 20.03 -2.35
C ALA A 281 25.31 19.85 -0.94
N GLN A 282 26.07 19.25 -0.02
CA GLN A 282 25.70 19.01 1.38
C GLN A 282 25.17 20.28 2.09
N PRO A 283 24.18 20.18 3.01
CA PRO A 283 23.71 21.34 3.77
C PRO A 283 24.84 22.04 4.54
N PRO A 284 24.90 23.38 4.53
CA PRO A 284 25.88 24.12 5.30
C PRO A 284 25.69 23.92 6.82
N VAL A 285 26.79 23.92 7.56
CA VAL A 285 26.79 23.78 9.02
C VAL A 285 25.96 24.91 9.64
N GLY A 286 24.88 24.57 10.34
CA GLY A 286 23.99 25.52 11.04
C GLY A 286 22.54 25.57 10.56
N VAL A 287 22.17 24.84 9.49
CA VAL A 287 20.75 24.69 9.08
C VAL A 287 20.17 23.44 9.75
N GLU A 288 19.61 23.61 10.95
CA GLU A 288 19.03 22.53 11.73
C GLU A 288 17.74 21.98 11.07
N PRO A 289 17.61 20.66 10.86
CA PRO A 289 16.41 20.06 10.27
C PRO A 289 15.10 20.40 10.99
N THR A 290 15.14 20.60 12.31
CA THR A 290 13.97 21.02 13.09
C THR A 290 13.47 22.41 12.76
N ASP A 291 14.37 23.33 12.46
CA ASP A 291 13.97 24.69 12.08
C ASP A 291 13.40 24.70 10.67
N ALA A 292 14.01 23.90 9.77
CA ALA A 292 13.47 23.67 8.43
C ALA A 292 12.07 23.01 8.46
N ALA A 293 11.85 22.02 9.33
CA ALA A 293 10.55 21.39 9.51
C ALA A 293 9.46 22.40 9.95
N ARG A 294 9.81 23.30 10.88
CA ARG A 294 8.91 24.39 11.33
C ARG A 294 8.60 25.37 10.21
N GLU A 295 9.61 25.78 9.43
CA GLU A 295 9.43 26.68 8.29
C GLU A 295 8.56 26.06 7.21
N LEU A 296 8.81 24.80 6.82
CA LEU A 296 8.02 24.07 5.83
C LEU A 296 6.56 23.91 6.27
N THR A 297 6.33 23.59 7.55
CA THR A 297 4.98 23.47 8.12
C THR A 297 4.26 24.82 8.09
N ARG A 298 4.92 25.92 8.49
CA ARG A 298 4.33 27.26 8.43
C ARG A 298 4.05 27.71 6.99
N ALA A 299 4.97 27.43 6.07
CA ALA A 299 4.79 27.75 4.66
C ALA A 299 3.61 27.00 4.03
N ARG A 300 3.35 25.75 4.45
CA ARG A 300 2.15 25.00 4.04
C ARG A 300 0.86 25.70 4.47
N PHE A 301 0.79 26.15 5.72
CA PHE A 301 -0.40 26.83 6.25
C PHE A 301 -0.63 28.15 5.53
N ALA A 302 0.42 28.93 5.31
CA ALA A 302 0.34 30.17 4.55
C ALA A 302 -0.16 29.95 3.12
N ALA A 303 0.32 28.91 2.43
CA ALA A 303 -0.10 28.57 1.08
C ALA A 303 -1.57 28.10 1.00
N LEU A 304 -2.04 27.33 1.99
CA LEU A 304 -3.43 26.91 2.09
C LEU A 304 -4.38 28.09 2.34
N GLU A 305 -3.98 29.02 3.20
CA GLU A 305 -4.80 30.21 3.53
C GLU A 305 -4.79 31.25 2.41
N SER A 306 -3.69 31.40 1.67
CA SER A 306 -3.62 32.29 0.51
C SER A 306 -4.19 31.69 -0.78
N GLY A 307 -4.45 30.37 -0.80
CA GLY A 307 -4.83 29.65 -2.01
C GLY A 307 -3.70 29.51 -3.03
N ASP A 308 -2.44 29.66 -2.61
CA ASP A 308 -1.28 29.61 -3.49
C ASP A 308 -0.82 28.16 -3.71
N GLY A 309 -1.45 27.51 -4.70
CA GLY A 309 -1.16 26.12 -5.08
C GLY A 309 0.29 25.89 -5.55
N ASP A 310 0.91 26.87 -6.20
CA ASP A 310 2.30 26.77 -6.67
C ASP A 310 3.28 26.78 -5.48
N ALA A 311 3.05 27.67 -4.50
CA ALA A 311 3.80 27.67 -3.26
C ALA A 311 3.63 26.36 -2.49
N LEU A 312 2.41 25.79 -2.47
CA LEU A 312 2.10 24.52 -1.82
C LEU A 312 2.86 23.35 -2.45
N ALA A 313 2.78 23.19 -3.78
CA ALA A 313 3.48 22.14 -4.51
C ALA A 313 5.02 22.24 -4.36
N GLY A 314 5.56 23.46 -4.24
CA GLY A 314 7.00 23.70 -4.11
C GLY A 314 7.62 23.24 -2.78
N LEU A 315 6.84 22.92 -1.74
CA LEU A 315 7.35 22.53 -0.41
C LEU A 315 7.91 21.10 -0.36
N ALA A 316 7.46 20.24 -1.27
CA ALA A 316 7.86 18.85 -1.34
C ALA A 316 8.84 18.57 -2.48
N VAL A 317 9.49 17.41 -2.43
CA VAL A 317 10.37 16.93 -3.51
C VAL A 317 9.51 16.45 -4.68
N PRO A 318 9.66 17.01 -5.90
CA PRO A 318 8.88 16.59 -7.05
C PRO A 318 8.90 15.07 -7.27
N GLY A 319 7.72 14.47 -7.47
CA GLY A 319 7.54 13.03 -7.63
C GLY A 319 7.53 12.20 -6.34
N SER A 320 7.63 12.83 -5.15
CA SER A 320 7.50 12.14 -3.86
C SER A 320 6.03 12.00 -3.41
N ALA A 321 5.78 11.17 -2.39
CA ALA A 321 4.44 11.00 -1.82
C ALA A 321 3.88 12.30 -1.25
N ALA A 322 4.72 13.05 -0.50
CA ALA A 322 4.36 14.36 0.01
C ALA A 322 4.03 15.36 -1.13
N TRP A 323 4.73 15.28 -2.25
CA TRP A 323 4.47 16.17 -3.40
C TRP A 323 3.15 15.86 -4.09
N ALA A 324 2.80 14.58 -4.28
CA ALA A 324 1.51 14.20 -4.87
C ALA A 324 0.31 14.68 -4.02
N GLU A 325 0.42 14.61 -2.69
CA GLU A 325 -0.60 15.15 -1.79
C GLU A 325 -0.72 16.68 -1.90
N LEU A 326 0.40 17.39 -1.94
CA LEU A 326 0.40 18.85 -2.08
C LEU A 326 -0.08 19.31 -3.46
N GLU A 327 0.21 18.56 -4.54
CA GLU A 327 -0.35 18.80 -5.87
C GLU A 327 -1.86 18.59 -5.91
N HIS A 328 -2.37 17.55 -5.23
CA HIS A 328 -3.81 17.34 -5.13
C HIS A 328 -4.48 18.51 -4.40
N GLN A 329 -3.91 18.96 -3.27
CA GLN A 329 -4.40 20.13 -2.55
C GLN A 329 -4.31 21.41 -3.40
N ALA A 330 -3.23 21.60 -4.16
CA ALA A 330 -3.07 22.71 -5.09
C ALA A 330 -4.13 22.70 -6.20
N ALA A 331 -4.46 21.52 -6.75
CA ALA A 331 -5.50 21.37 -7.75
C ALA A 331 -6.89 21.74 -7.19
N LEU A 332 -7.19 21.32 -5.95
CA LEU A 332 -8.44 21.71 -5.29
C LEU A 332 -8.55 23.23 -5.11
N LEU A 333 -7.45 23.89 -4.70
CA LEU A 333 -7.40 25.34 -4.57
C LEU A 333 -7.59 26.03 -5.93
N ALA A 334 -6.97 25.50 -6.99
CA ALA A 334 -7.12 26.00 -8.37
C ALA A 334 -8.57 25.86 -8.88
N ASP A 335 -9.28 24.81 -8.46
CA ASP A 335 -10.68 24.57 -8.78
C ASP A 335 -11.64 25.42 -7.93
N GLY A 336 -11.13 26.27 -7.03
CA GLY A 336 -11.90 27.23 -6.26
C GLY A 336 -12.23 26.79 -4.84
N ALA A 337 -11.63 25.70 -4.34
CA ALA A 337 -11.63 25.42 -2.91
C ALA A 337 -10.79 26.46 -2.16
N ALA A 338 -11.12 26.72 -0.90
CA ALA A 338 -10.39 27.67 -0.07
C ALA A 338 -10.39 27.23 1.40
N VAL A 339 -9.38 27.69 2.14
CA VAL A 339 -9.29 27.54 3.59
C VAL A 339 -9.37 28.90 4.24
N GLU A 340 -10.33 29.09 5.14
CA GLU A 340 -10.55 30.36 5.83
C GLU A 340 -10.30 30.21 7.33
N GLY A 341 -9.55 31.15 7.91
CA GLY A 341 -9.34 31.22 9.36
C GLY A 341 -8.37 30.18 9.91
N LEU A 342 -7.48 29.62 9.08
CA LEU A 342 -6.47 28.65 9.50
C LEU A 342 -5.44 29.28 10.43
N GLY A 343 -5.00 30.51 10.12
CA GLY A 343 -4.06 31.29 10.92
C GLY A 343 -2.68 30.66 11.09
N ASP A 344 -1.85 31.32 11.90
CA ASP A 344 -0.50 30.82 12.22
C ASP A 344 -0.57 29.69 13.26
N PRO A 345 -0.03 28.50 12.95
CA PRO A 345 -0.02 27.40 13.91
C PRO A 345 1.10 27.55 14.94
N GLU A 346 0.88 26.98 16.13
CA GLU A 346 1.95 26.74 17.10
C GLU A 346 2.61 25.40 16.76
N ILE A 347 3.93 25.42 16.54
CA ILE A 347 4.68 24.27 16.01
C ILE A 347 5.82 23.91 16.97
N GLU A 348 5.77 22.68 17.48
CA GLU A 348 6.88 22.03 18.17
C GLU A 348 7.52 21.02 17.23
N ALA A 349 8.86 20.94 17.21
CA ALA A 349 9.58 20.02 16.34
C ALA A 349 10.74 19.39 17.12
N SER A 350 10.93 18.08 16.94
CA SER A 350 12.03 17.33 17.54
C SER A 350 12.66 16.38 16.53
N THR A 351 13.99 16.36 16.50
CA THR A 351 14.75 15.51 15.59
C THR A 351 14.72 14.06 16.07
N VAL A 352 14.26 13.15 15.20
CA VAL A 352 14.28 11.70 15.45
C VAL A 352 15.59 11.10 14.92
N MET A 353 16.00 11.52 13.72
CA MET A 353 17.22 11.03 13.06
C MET A 353 17.79 12.09 12.11
N VAL A 354 19.11 12.17 11.99
CA VAL A 354 19.79 12.91 10.92
C VAL A 354 20.85 11.99 10.32
N ASP A 355 20.81 11.84 8.99
CA ASP A 355 21.79 11.08 8.23
C ASP A 355 22.21 11.88 6.98
N GLY A 356 23.25 12.69 7.13
CA GLY A 356 23.82 13.48 6.03
C GLY A 356 22.83 14.47 5.41
N GLU A 357 22.31 14.11 4.23
CA GLU A 357 21.37 14.91 3.43
C GLU A 357 19.89 14.54 3.69
N ALA A 358 19.63 13.61 4.61
CA ALA A 358 18.29 13.22 5.03
C ALA A 358 18.09 13.45 6.54
N ALA A 359 16.87 13.82 6.92
CA ALA A 359 16.50 13.98 8.32
C ALA A 359 15.05 13.53 8.55
N THR A 360 14.80 12.93 9.71
CA THR A 360 13.46 12.59 10.18
C THR A 360 13.14 13.46 11.37
N VAL A 361 12.08 14.26 11.25
CA VAL A 361 11.68 15.24 12.26
C VAL A 361 10.23 15.00 12.64
N GLU A 362 9.96 14.77 13.92
CA GLU A 362 8.60 14.74 14.45
C GLU A 362 8.14 16.18 14.71
N VAL A 363 6.96 16.54 14.19
CA VAL A 363 6.36 17.87 14.28
C VAL A 363 4.99 17.74 14.91
N THR A 364 4.79 18.41 16.05
CA THR A 364 3.48 18.59 16.67
C THR A 364 2.97 19.98 16.35
N THR A 365 1.80 20.05 15.73
CA THR A 365 1.16 21.29 15.29
C THR A 365 -0.16 21.47 16.00
N ARG A 366 -0.36 22.62 16.63
CA ARG A 366 -1.66 23.04 17.15
C ARG A 366 -2.35 23.92 16.12
N ILE A 367 -3.47 23.42 15.62
CA ILE A 367 -4.24 23.99 14.51
C ILE A 367 -5.49 24.66 15.08
N GLY A 368 -5.71 25.92 14.71
CA GLY A 368 -6.92 26.64 15.06
C GLY A 368 -8.16 26.05 14.38
N ALA A 369 -9.33 26.35 14.94
CA ALA A 369 -10.59 26.06 14.25
C ALA A 369 -10.63 26.88 12.96
N HIS A 370 -10.98 26.24 11.84
CA HIS A 370 -10.94 26.84 10.51
C HIS A 370 -12.09 26.31 9.66
N THR A 371 -12.33 26.95 8.52
CA THR A 371 -13.40 26.57 7.59
C THR A 371 -12.81 26.11 6.28
N TRP A 372 -13.22 24.94 5.82
CA TRP A 372 -12.99 24.49 4.45
C TRP A 372 -14.15 24.91 3.56
N VAL A 373 -13.86 25.52 2.42
CA VAL A 373 -14.85 25.92 1.42
C VAL A 373 -14.58 25.13 0.15
N THR A 374 -15.58 24.40 -0.37
CA THR A 374 -15.43 23.66 -1.64
C THR A 374 -15.60 24.60 -2.84
N ALA A 375 -15.26 24.11 -4.05
CA ALA A 375 -15.47 24.84 -5.30
C ALA A 375 -16.93 25.26 -5.53
N GLU A 376 -17.89 24.47 -5.03
CA GLU A 376 -19.32 24.76 -5.08
C GLU A 376 -19.79 25.74 -4.00
N GLY A 377 -18.88 26.21 -3.14
CA GLY A 377 -19.16 27.13 -2.04
C GLY A 377 -19.73 26.46 -0.78
N GLU A 378 -19.68 25.12 -0.69
CA GLU A 378 -20.07 24.42 0.54
C GLU A 378 -19.04 24.69 1.63
N ARG A 379 -19.52 25.15 2.80
CA ARG A 379 -18.66 25.52 3.93
C ARG A 379 -18.74 24.45 5.01
N ARG A 380 -17.58 23.98 5.45
CA ARG A 380 -17.44 23.00 6.53
C ARG A 380 -16.50 23.52 7.61
N GLU A 381 -17.03 23.68 8.82
CA GLU A 381 -16.25 24.04 9.99
C GLU A 381 -15.44 22.83 10.48
N ILE A 382 -14.17 23.07 10.76
CA ILE A 382 -13.22 22.12 11.32
C ILE A 382 -12.82 22.65 12.70
N GLU A 383 -13.03 21.83 13.72
CA GLU A 383 -12.67 22.15 15.10
C GLU A 383 -11.16 22.22 15.29
N ALA A 384 -10.72 23.00 16.28
CA ALA A 384 -9.30 23.09 16.62
C ALA A 384 -8.74 21.72 17.04
N ALA A 385 -7.55 21.38 16.55
CA ALA A 385 -6.93 20.09 16.76
C ALA A 385 -5.44 20.22 17.08
N VAL A 386 -4.88 19.20 17.73
CA VAL A 386 -3.44 19.02 17.84
C VAL A 386 -3.09 17.77 17.03
N GLU A 387 -2.20 17.94 16.06
CA GLU A 387 -1.78 16.88 15.16
C GLU A 387 -0.27 16.66 15.31
N THR A 388 0.16 15.41 15.32
CA THR A 388 1.58 15.06 15.32
C THR A 388 1.89 14.23 14.08
N ALA A 389 2.88 14.67 13.32
CA ALA A 389 3.35 14.03 12.09
C ALA A 389 4.87 13.88 12.12
N VAL A 390 5.37 12.85 11.44
CA VAL A 390 6.79 12.64 11.19
C VAL A 390 7.09 13.04 9.75
N LEU A 391 7.96 14.04 9.60
CA LEU A 391 8.43 14.55 8.32
C LEU A 391 9.76 13.89 7.95
N GLU A 392 9.83 13.29 6.77
CA GLU A 392 11.08 12.89 6.14
C GLU A 392 11.57 14.00 5.22
N LEU A 393 12.66 14.65 5.60
CA LEU A 393 13.25 15.77 4.90
C LEU A 393 14.46 15.32 4.09
N VAL A 394 14.60 15.86 2.88
CA VAL A 394 15.78 15.68 2.03
C VAL A 394 16.33 17.03 1.62
N TRP A 395 17.66 17.16 1.63
CA TRP A 395 18.35 18.34 1.18
C TRP A 395 18.41 18.40 -0.34
N SER A 396 17.91 19.48 -0.93
CA SER A 396 17.86 19.66 -2.40
C SER A 396 19.07 20.37 -2.99
N GLY A 397 20.10 20.66 -2.19
CA GLY A 397 21.26 21.48 -2.57
C GLY A 397 21.15 22.95 -2.13
N GLU A 398 19.93 23.46 -2.03
CA GLU A 398 19.66 24.85 -1.62
C GLU A 398 18.83 24.95 -0.34
N ARG A 399 17.89 24.01 -0.13
CA ARG A 399 17.01 23.97 1.04
C ARG A 399 16.53 22.55 1.34
N TRP A 400 16.06 22.34 2.56
CA TRP A 400 15.29 21.14 2.93
C TRP A 400 13.92 21.14 2.27
N ARG A 401 13.48 19.96 1.81
CA ARG A 401 12.13 19.74 1.27
C ARG A 401 11.53 18.47 1.88
N VAL A 402 10.21 18.41 1.94
CA VAL A 402 9.50 17.23 2.43
C VAL A 402 9.50 16.15 1.35
N SER A 403 10.04 14.97 1.67
CA SER A 403 10.00 13.79 0.81
C SER A 403 8.81 12.89 1.16
N ASP A 404 8.53 12.71 2.46
CA ASP A 404 7.38 11.94 2.95
C ASP A 404 6.82 12.53 4.26
N VAL A 405 5.55 12.21 4.54
CA VAL A 405 4.84 12.59 5.77
C VAL A 405 4.09 11.37 6.28
N SER A 406 4.32 11.00 7.54
CA SER A 406 3.58 9.93 8.21
C SER A 406 2.98 10.42 9.53
N ALA A 407 1.96 9.74 10.02
CA ALA A 407 1.45 10.01 11.37
C ALA A 407 2.51 9.61 12.39
N ALA A 408 2.66 10.40 13.47
CA ALA A 408 3.49 9.98 14.58
C ALA A 408 2.93 8.71 15.23
N PRO A 409 3.81 7.81 15.71
CA PRO A 409 3.46 6.45 16.16
C PRO A 409 2.57 6.38 17.40
#